data_AF-A0A957JJ71-F1
#
_entry.id   AF-A0A957JJ71-F1
#
_cell.length_a   1.000
_cell.length_b   1.000
_cell.length_c   1.000
_cell.angle_alpha   90.00
_cell.angle_beta   90.00
_cell.angle_gamma   90.00
#
_symmetry.space_group_name_H-M   'P 1'
#
loop_
_entity.id
_entity.type
_entity.pdbx_description
1 polymer ?
#
loop_
_entity_poly.entity_id
_entity_poly.type
_entity_poly.pdbx_seq_one_letter_code
_entity_poly.pdbx_strand_id
1 'polypeptide(L)'
;MQQIHKSISSWLIPLGLLVALVLAAFPGRGSAQPAAGSADPPASPVKLIFIHHSTGENWLSDGYGDLGLALAQNNYFVSDTNYGWGPDSIGDRTDIPDWPE
;
A
#
# COMPACT_ATOMS: atom_id res chain seq x y z
N MET A 1 -51.14 29.43 -38.33
CA MET A 1 -50.41 28.14 -38.37
C MET A 1 -48.91 28.42 -38.44
N GLN A 2 -48.22 28.82 -37.35
CA GLN A 2 -46.76 29.07 -37.37
C GLN A 2 -46.09 29.22 -35.97
N GLN A 3 -46.48 28.46 -34.93
CA GLN A 3 -45.88 28.63 -33.58
C GLN A 3 -45.45 27.34 -32.86
N ILE A 4 -45.41 26.17 -33.52
CA ILE A 4 -45.13 24.89 -32.81
C ILE A 4 -43.71 24.33 -33.07
N HIS A 5 -42.95 24.84 -34.06
CA HIS A 5 -41.68 24.21 -34.46
C HIS A 5 -40.40 24.77 -33.79
N LYS A 6 -40.48 25.84 -32.98
CA LYS A 6 -39.27 26.51 -32.44
C LYS A 6 -38.80 26.00 -31.06
N SER A 7 -39.49 25.07 -30.42
CA SER A 7 -39.25 24.78 -28.99
C SER A 7 -38.37 23.57 -28.68
N ILE A 8 -38.05 22.69 -29.64
CA ILE A 8 -37.31 21.45 -29.34
C ILE A 8 -35.81 21.58 -29.63
N SER A 9 -35.40 22.44 -30.57
CA SER A 9 -33.99 22.63 -30.92
C SER A 9 -33.20 23.54 -29.96
N SER A 10 -33.89 24.33 -29.13
CA SER A 10 -33.27 25.32 -28.24
C SER A 10 -32.69 24.75 -26.93
N TRP A 11 -32.98 23.49 -26.60
CA TRP A 11 -32.48 22.83 -25.38
C TRP A 11 -31.33 21.84 -25.63
N LEU A 12 -31.12 21.42 -26.88
CA LEU A 12 -30.07 20.45 -27.23
C LEU A 12 -28.67 21.07 -27.25
N ILE A 13 -28.57 22.34 -27.64
CA ILE A 13 -27.30 23.10 -27.65
C ILE A 13 -26.78 23.40 -26.23
N PRO A 14 -27.58 23.95 -25.29
CA PRO A 14 -27.08 24.21 -23.94
C PRO A 14 -26.75 22.93 -23.18
N LEU A 15 -27.46 21.82 -23.42
CA LEU A 15 -27.18 20.53 -22.78
C LEU A 15 -25.88 19.90 -23.31
N GLY A 16 -25.62 19.95 -24.62
CA GLY A 16 -24.37 19.47 -25.21
C GLY A 16 -23.16 20.29 -24.75
N LEU A 17 -23.31 21.61 -24.62
CA LEU A 17 -22.26 22.50 -24.10
C LEU A 17 -21.99 22.25 -22.61
N LEU A 18 -23.04 21.98 -21.82
CA LEU A 18 -22.89 21.63 -20.40
C LEU A 18 -22.14 20.32 -20.21
N VAL A 19 -22.45 19.29 -21.01
CA VAL A 19 -21.76 17.99 -20.97
C VAL A 19 -20.29 18.13 -21.39
N ALA A 20 -20.00 18.91 -22.43
CA ALA A 20 -18.62 19.18 -22.85
C ALA A 20 -17.82 19.96 -21.79
N LEU A 21 -18.45 20.91 -21.07
CA LEU A 21 -17.81 21.64 -19.98
C LEU A 21 -17.52 20.76 -18.77
N VAL A 22 -18.44 19.84 -18.43
CA VAL A 22 -18.25 18.88 -17.35
C VAL A 22 -17.08 17.94 -17.67
N LEU A 23 -16.98 17.44 -18.91
CA LEU A 23 -15.87 16.56 -19.32
C LEU A 23 -14.50 17.27 -19.36
N ALA A 24 -14.46 18.57 -19.65
CA ALA A 24 -13.22 19.36 -19.65
C ALA A 24 -12.79 19.81 -18.24
N ALA A 25 -13.71 19.88 -17.27
CA ALA A 25 -13.44 20.33 -15.90
C ALA A 25 -12.87 19.23 -14.99
N PHE A 26 -12.91 17.96 -15.43
CA PHE A 26 -12.25 16.84 -14.76
C PHE A 26 -11.10 16.34 -15.63
N PRO A 27 -9.94 17.05 -15.71
CA PRO A 27 -8.74 16.41 -16.22
C PRO A 27 -8.56 15.15 -15.37
N GLY A 28 -8.55 13.99 -16.03
CA GLY A 28 -8.41 12.71 -15.35
C GLY A 28 -7.23 12.85 -14.40
N ARG A 29 -7.51 12.93 -13.10
CA ARG A 29 -6.47 12.85 -12.08
C ARG A 29 -5.97 11.44 -12.20
N GLY A 30 -4.93 11.25 -13.02
CA GLY A 30 -4.12 10.06 -12.96
C GLY A 30 -3.80 9.89 -11.49
N SER A 31 -4.24 8.79 -10.91
CA SER A 31 -3.84 8.39 -9.57
C SER A 31 -2.33 8.55 -9.52
N ALA A 32 -1.83 9.51 -8.75
CA ALA A 32 -0.41 9.64 -8.51
C ALA A 32 -0.03 8.34 -7.80
N GLN A 33 0.54 7.40 -8.55
CA GLN A 33 1.18 6.24 -7.97
C GLN A 33 2.22 6.82 -7.01
N PRO A 34 2.20 6.48 -5.72
CA PRO A 34 3.29 6.87 -4.84
C PRO A 34 4.58 6.43 -5.54
N ALA A 35 5.54 7.33 -5.70
CA ALA A 35 6.86 6.92 -6.15
C ALA A 35 7.30 5.81 -5.20
N ALA A 36 7.47 4.59 -5.72
CA ALA A 36 8.03 3.52 -4.93
C ALA A 36 9.36 4.05 -4.38
N GLY A 37 9.55 4.01 -3.06
CA GLY A 37 10.84 4.31 -2.49
C GLY A 37 11.92 3.47 -3.17
N SER A 38 13.17 3.95 -3.20
CA SER A 38 14.27 3.13 -3.69
C SER A 38 14.28 1.79 -2.93
N ALA A 39 14.39 0.70 -3.68
CA ALA A 39 14.57 -0.65 -3.15
C ALA A 39 16.06 -1.02 -3.05
N ASP A 40 16.96 -0.04 -3.24
CA ASP A 40 18.39 -0.26 -3.15
C ASP A 40 18.78 -0.56 -1.69
N PRO A 41 19.71 -1.51 -1.46
CA PRO A 41 20.21 -1.78 -0.13
C PRO A 41 20.96 -0.56 0.44
N PRO A 42 21.03 -0.41 1.78
CA PRO A 42 21.79 0.64 2.43
C PRO A 42 23.26 0.59 2.01
N ALA A 43 23.90 1.78 1.90
CA ALA A 43 25.30 1.89 1.50
C ALA A 43 26.29 1.28 2.51
N SER A 44 25.85 1.05 3.74
CA SER A 44 26.61 0.43 4.82
C SER A 44 25.72 -0.51 5.62
N PRO A 45 26.26 -1.54 6.30
CA PRO A 45 25.47 -2.42 7.15
C PRO A 45 24.58 -1.69 8.15
N VAL A 46 23.30 -2.04 8.20
CA VAL A 46 22.32 -1.51 9.17
C VAL A 46 21.61 -2.63 9.91
N LYS A 47 21.15 -2.33 11.12
CA LYS A 47 20.36 -3.26 11.92
C LYS A 47 18.93 -3.28 11.41
N LEU A 48 18.42 -4.47 11.11
CA LEU A 48 17.00 -4.72 10.91
C LEU A 48 16.44 -5.41 12.15
N ILE A 49 15.40 -4.85 12.78
CA ILE A 49 14.70 -5.52 13.88
C ILE A 49 13.60 -6.38 13.27
N PHE A 50 13.69 -7.69 13.47
CA PHE A 50 12.72 -8.64 12.96
C PHE A 50 11.86 -9.12 14.12
N ILE A 51 10.62 -8.66 14.14
CA ILE A 51 9.63 -9.00 15.17
C ILE A 51 8.72 -10.06 14.56
N HIS A 52 8.66 -11.24 15.16
CA HIS A 52 7.78 -12.29 14.68
C HIS A 52 7.12 -13.06 15.81
N HIS A 53 6.11 -13.84 15.42
CA HIS A 53 5.45 -14.82 16.27
C HIS A 53 5.54 -16.18 15.56
N SER A 54 5.73 -17.27 16.32
CA SER A 54 5.76 -18.62 15.78
C SER A 54 6.83 -18.84 14.69
N THR A 55 6.43 -19.04 13.43
CA THR A 55 7.26 -19.61 12.34
C THR A 55 8.33 -18.67 11.77
N GLY A 56 8.43 -17.42 12.24
CA GLY A 56 9.37 -16.44 11.67
C GLY A 56 10.85 -16.87 11.76
N GLU A 57 11.22 -17.66 12.76
CA GLU A 57 12.59 -18.19 12.89
C GLU A 57 12.97 -19.09 11.70
N ASN A 58 12.02 -19.86 11.15
CA ASN A 58 12.26 -20.70 9.97
C ASN A 58 12.56 -19.85 8.73
N TRP A 59 12.10 -18.60 8.67
CA TRP A 59 12.42 -17.70 7.56
C TRP A 59 13.87 -17.25 7.63
N LEU A 60 14.35 -16.94 8.84
CA LEU A 60 15.73 -16.51 9.06
C LEU A 60 16.74 -17.65 8.95
N SER A 61 16.31 -18.88 9.22
CA SER A 61 17.17 -20.08 9.27
C SER A 61 17.72 -20.48 7.90
N ASP A 62 19.03 -20.73 7.87
CA ASP A 62 19.75 -21.28 6.72
C ASP A 62 19.19 -22.67 6.34
N GLY A 63 18.97 -22.89 5.05
CA GLY A 63 18.41 -24.13 4.52
C GLY A 63 16.89 -24.30 4.70
N TYR A 64 16.21 -23.32 5.30
CA TYR A 64 14.75 -23.26 5.37
C TYR A 64 14.21 -22.11 4.51
N GLY A 65 14.27 -20.88 5.04
CA GLY A 65 13.79 -19.68 4.34
C GLY A 65 14.91 -18.82 3.75
N ASP A 66 16.15 -18.98 4.23
CA ASP A 66 17.34 -18.26 3.76
C ASP A 66 17.24 -16.72 3.79
N LEU A 67 16.26 -16.16 4.50
CA LEU A 67 16.05 -14.71 4.57
C LEU A 67 17.21 -14.03 5.29
N GLY A 68 17.76 -14.65 6.34
CA GLY A 68 18.91 -14.12 7.07
C GLY A 68 20.12 -13.93 6.15
N LEU A 69 20.41 -14.92 5.30
CA LEU A 69 21.48 -14.86 4.32
C LEU A 69 21.22 -13.79 3.26
N ALA A 70 20.00 -13.73 2.72
CA ALA A 70 19.61 -12.73 1.73
C ALA A 70 19.75 -11.30 2.29
N LEU A 71 19.34 -11.08 3.54
CA LEU A 71 19.49 -9.78 4.22
C LEU A 71 20.96 -9.43 4.46
N ALA A 72 21.78 -10.39 4.89
CA ALA A 72 23.22 -10.19 5.08
C ALA A 72 23.94 -9.77 3.79
N GLN A 73 23.57 -10.37 2.65
CA GLN A 73 24.08 -10.00 1.32
C GLN A 73 23.65 -8.61 0.86
N ASN A 74 22.65 -8.01 1.51
CA ASN A 74 22.07 -6.70 1.19
C ASN A 74 22.33 -5.65 2.29
N ASN A 75 23.43 -5.78 3.04
CA ASN A 75 23.83 -4.83 4.10
C ASN A 75 22.82 -4.72 5.27
N TYR A 76 22.13 -5.81 5.59
CA TYR A 76 21.31 -5.90 6.80
C TYR A 76 21.85 -6.96 7.74
N PHE A 77 21.99 -6.63 9.02
CA PHE A 77 22.13 -7.63 10.07
C PHE A 77 20.85 -7.66 10.92
N VAL A 78 20.37 -8.85 11.24
CA VAL A 78 19.05 -9.04 11.84
C VAL A 78 19.16 -9.13 13.36
N SER A 79 18.33 -8.35 14.05
CA SER A 79 18.05 -8.50 15.48
C SER A 79 16.66 -9.12 15.59
N ASP A 80 16.64 -10.43 15.79
CA ASP A 80 15.42 -11.21 15.97
C ASP A 80 14.80 -10.99 17.36
N THR A 81 13.48 -10.88 17.43
CA THR A 81 12.73 -10.93 18.69
C THR A 81 11.41 -11.67 18.48
N ASN A 82 11.15 -12.60 19.38
CA ASN A 82 10.00 -13.51 19.38
C ASN A 82 9.24 -13.35 20.71
N TYR A 83 8.36 -14.31 21.05
CA TYR A 83 7.58 -14.41 22.30
C TYR A 83 8.18 -13.72 23.53
N GLY A 84 7.32 -13.08 24.31
CA GLY A 84 7.65 -12.43 25.57
C GLY A 84 8.33 -11.06 25.43
N TRP A 85 8.46 -10.51 24.21
CA TRP A 85 9.06 -9.20 24.03
C TRP A 85 8.11 -8.06 24.44
N GLY A 86 8.68 -6.97 24.97
CA GLY A 86 7.98 -5.74 25.35
C GLY A 86 7.18 -5.82 26.68
N PRO A 87 6.63 -4.68 27.15
CA PRO A 87 5.79 -4.65 28.35
C PRO A 87 4.56 -5.55 28.24
N ASP A 88 4.15 -6.14 29.37
CA ASP A 88 2.97 -7.00 29.48
C ASP A 88 2.95 -8.19 28.49
N SER A 89 4.14 -8.64 28.07
CA SER A 89 4.35 -9.65 27.05
C SER A 89 3.58 -9.36 25.76
N ILE A 90 3.64 -8.12 25.24
CA ILE A 90 2.96 -7.76 23.98
C ILE A 90 3.36 -8.70 22.83
N GLY A 91 4.59 -9.22 22.85
CA GLY A 91 5.07 -10.21 21.88
C GLY A 91 4.36 -11.56 21.88
N ASP A 92 3.56 -11.87 22.90
CA ASP A 92 2.74 -13.09 22.95
C ASP A 92 1.40 -12.92 22.23
N ARG A 93 1.06 -11.70 21.82
CA ARG A 93 -0.25 -11.38 21.22
C ARG A 93 -0.06 -10.97 19.76
N THR A 94 -0.87 -11.54 18.88
CA THR A 94 -1.19 -10.89 17.61
C THR A 94 -2.34 -9.93 17.91
N ASP A 95 -2.19 -8.68 17.52
CA ASP A 95 -3.15 -7.58 17.66
C ASP A 95 -4.39 -7.76 16.77
N ILE A 96 -4.82 -9.01 16.53
CA ILE A 96 -6.02 -9.38 15.80
C ILE A 96 -7.13 -9.67 16.82
N PRO A 97 -7.99 -8.70 17.16
CA PRO A 97 -9.07 -8.86 18.14
C PRO A 97 -10.15 -9.89 17.79
N ASP A 98 -10.08 -10.52 16.60
CA ASP A 98 -11.04 -11.53 16.14
C ASP A 98 -10.60 -12.98 16.41
N TRP A 99 -9.44 -13.20 17.04
CA TRP A 99 -8.96 -14.54 17.43
C TRP A 99 -8.85 -14.64 18.96
N PRO A 100 -9.93 -15.04 19.66
CA PRO A 100 -9.87 -15.28 21.09
C PRO A 100 -9.00 -16.50 21.41
N GLU A 101 -8.40 -16.49 22.60
CA GLU A 101 -7.59 -17.58 23.19
C GLU A 101 -8.26 -18.96 23.13
#